data_AF-A0A424XV03-F1
#
_entry.id   AF-A0A424XV03-F1
#
_cell.length_a   1.000
_cell.length_b   1.000
_cell.length_c   1.000
_cell.angle_alpha   90.00
_cell.angle_beta   90.00
_cell.angle_gamma   90.00
#
_symmetry.space_group_name_H-M   'P 1'
#
loop_
_entity.id
_entity.type
_entity.pdbx_description
1 polymer ?
#
loop_
_entity_poly.entity_id
_entity_poly.type
_entity_poly.pdbx_seq_one_letter_code
_entity_poly.pdbx_strand_id
1 'polypeptide(L)'
;MSKTYFAIVFMFFAFYLVAGCTEIPDPVTPSYETTLDASEDRNSAFEPFFPIHYQTYLQNEDDSQMTEYGGSVPHEKHLCGDLPRAYKYCQPYLKNLWLGYPFSFEYNRARGHTYAVHDVLDIDRINRYSEQAGLPSTCWNCKSNKVPGYVEKYGDDFWAMEFHQFREEHDMDDHTIGCNICHEPETMDLRITSVPLRDAFEKIGIDLDNATRNEMRSYVCAQCHVEYYFQDPKFGAAAKPVFPWTQGYNPPETYEYYKSFGSTTREGFEGWFIDWTHPVSDTPMIKAQHPEFEMWQDGTHGAAGVSCADCHMPYVRLDGKKKISSHRWTSPLKHIEQSCLQ
;
A
#
# COMPACT_ATOMS: atom_id res chain seq x y z
N MET A 1 56.81 -18.72 -39.47
CA MET A 1 55.95 -18.87 -38.27
C MET A 1 55.91 -20.34 -37.91
N SER A 2 56.38 -20.73 -36.72
CA SER A 2 56.53 -22.14 -36.35
C SER A 2 55.17 -22.80 -36.08
N LYS A 3 55.06 -24.11 -36.34
CA LYS A 3 53.88 -24.93 -36.04
C LYS A 3 53.41 -24.80 -34.58
N THR A 4 54.31 -24.41 -33.67
CA THR A 4 54.06 -24.16 -32.25
C THR A 4 53.15 -22.95 -32.02
N TYR A 5 53.27 -21.89 -32.82
CA TYR A 5 52.42 -20.69 -32.71
C TYR A 5 50.97 -20.98 -33.09
N PHE A 6 50.77 -21.82 -34.12
CA PHE A 6 49.43 -22.19 -34.58
C PHE A 6 48.71 -23.06 -33.54
N ALA A 7 49.43 -23.97 -32.87
CA ALA A 7 48.88 -24.82 -31.83
C ALA A 7 48.47 -24.03 -30.58
N ILE A 8 49.25 -23.03 -30.18
CA ILE A 8 48.93 -22.17 -29.02
C ILE A 8 47.71 -21.30 -29.32
N VAL A 9 47.63 -20.69 -30.50
CA VAL A 9 46.46 -19.88 -30.91
C VAL A 9 45.21 -20.74 -31.00
N PHE A 10 45.29 -21.96 -31.55
CA PHE A 10 44.15 -22.87 -31.64
C PHE A 10 43.70 -23.38 -30.26
N MET A 11 44.63 -23.61 -29.34
CA MET A 11 44.33 -24.03 -27.96
C MET A 11 43.67 -22.89 -27.17
N PHE A 12 44.11 -21.64 -27.33
CA PHE A 12 43.41 -20.47 -26.76
C PHE A 12 42.02 -20.27 -27.38
N PHE A 13 41.87 -20.42 -28.70
CA PHE A 13 40.57 -20.29 -29.37
C PHE A 13 39.59 -21.40 -28.96
N ALA A 14 40.08 -22.64 -28.82
CA ALA A 14 39.29 -23.75 -28.29
C ALA A 14 38.92 -23.53 -26.81
N PHE A 15 39.80 -22.94 -26.00
CA PHE A 15 39.48 -22.61 -24.60
C PHE A 15 38.39 -21.53 -24.50
N TYR A 16 38.41 -20.53 -25.38
CA TYR A 16 37.34 -19.51 -25.47
C TYR A 16 36.01 -20.08 -25.98
N LEU A 17 36.04 -21.07 -26.88
CA LEU A 17 34.83 -21.74 -27.38
C LEU A 17 34.19 -22.67 -26.33
N VAL A 18 34.97 -23.19 -25.38
CA VAL A 18 34.48 -24.09 -24.31
C VAL A 18 34.09 -23.31 -23.03
N ALA A 19 34.58 -22.09 -22.85
CA ALA A 19 34.36 -21.30 -21.63
C ALA A 19 32.93 -20.71 -21.47
N GLY A 20 32.01 -20.93 -22.41
CA GLY A 20 30.68 -20.32 -22.39
C GLY A 20 29.56 -21.16 -22.99
N CYS A 21 29.68 -22.50 -22.98
CA CYS A 21 28.62 -23.37 -23.48
C CYS A 21 27.56 -23.66 -22.41
N THR A 22 26.62 -22.73 -22.22
CA THR A 22 25.29 -23.03 -21.67
C THR A 22 24.28 -22.07 -22.27
N GLU A 23 23.14 -22.59 -22.73
CA GLU A 23 21.95 -21.78 -22.97
C GLU A 23 21.64 -20.97 -21.71
N ILE A 24 21.34 -19.68 -21.87
CA ILE A 24 20.95 -18.84 -20.74
C ILE A 24 19.53 -19.30 -20.37
N PRO A 25 19.31 -19.91 -19.18
CA PRO A 25 17.99 -20.35 -18.78
C PRO A 25 17.06 -19.15 -18.63
N ASP A 26 15.76 -19.38 -18.80
CA ASP A 26 14.78 -18.36 -18.51
C ASP A 26 14.94 -17.88 -17.06
N PRO A 27 14.89 -16.57 -16.82
CA PRO A 27 15.07 -16.03 -15.48
C PRO A 27 13.93 -16.51 -14.57
N VAL A 28 14.29 -17.23 -13.51
CA VAL A 28 13.36 -17.68 -12.46
C VAL A 28 13.49 -16.76 -11.25
N THR A 29 12.36 -16.49 -10.58
CA THR A 29 12.37 -15.76 -9.30
C THR A 29 13.15 -16.58 -8.26
N PRO A 30 14.07 -15.97 -7.49
CA PRO A 30 14.75 -16.69 -6.42
C PRO A 30 13.76 -17.24 -5.40
N SER A 31 14.04 -18.43 -4.88
CA SER A 31 13.34 -19.01 -3.73
C SER A 31 14.14 -18.72 -2.47
N TYR A 32 13.44 -18.48 -1.36
CA TYR A 32 14.03 -18.21 -0.05
C TYR A 32 13.43 -19.16 0.98
N GLU A 33 14.21 -19.45 2.02
CA GLU A 33 13.76 -20.14 3.23
C GLU A 33 14.34 -19.38 4.43
N THR A 34 13.48 -18.90 5.32
CA THR A 34 13.86 -18.25 6.57
C THR A 34 13.59 -19.19 7.76
N THR A 35 13.99 -18.76 8.96
CA THR A 35 13.59 -19.44 10.21
C THR A 35 12.58 -18.62 11.01
N LEU A 36 11.86 -17.70 10.35
CA LEU A 36 10.82 -16.90 10.97
C LEU A 36 9.55 -17.73 11.14
N ASP A 37 8.75 -17.42 12.16
CA ASP A 37 7.42 -18.00 12.32
C ASP A 37 6.46 -17.43 11.26
N ALA A 38 5.51 -18.23 10.78
CA ALA A 38 4.49 -17.79 9.83
C ALA A 38 3.67 -16.58 10.33
N SER A 39 3.58 -16.39 11.65
CA SER A 39 2.92 -15.26 12.31
C SER A 39 3.86 -14.11 12.70
N GLU A 40 5.12 -14.08 12.23
CA GLU A 40 6.06 -12.99 12.56
C GLU A 40 5.50 -11.63 12.08
N ASP A 41 5.41 -10.67 13.01
CA ASP A 41 4.83 -9.35 12.79
C ASP A 41 5.84 -8.20 12.95
N ARG A 42 7.08 -8.49 13.35
CA ARG A 42 8.14 -7.51 13.52
C ARG A 42 8.96 -7.31 12.26
N ASN A 43 9.09 -6.07 11.82
CA ASN A 43 9.94 -5.70 10.68
C ASN A 43 11.42 -6.06 10.91
N SER A 44 11.93 -5.78 12.10
CA SER A 44 13.33 -6.01 12.49
C SER A 44 13.75 -7.49 12.40
N ALA A 45 12.80 -8.42 12.54
CA ALA A 45 13.06 -9.85 12.41
C ALA A 45 13.52 -10.26 10.99
N PHE A 46 13.16 -9.48 9.97
CA PHE A 46 13.54 -9.74 8.57
C PHE A 46 14.93 -9.22 8.21
N GLU A 47 15.49 -8.26 8.97
CA GLU A 47 16.77 -7.62 8.67
C GLU A 47 17.95 -8.62 8.54
N PRO A 48 18.13 -9.61 9.44
CA PRO A 48 19.25 -10.55 9.33
C PRO A 48 19.21 -11.40 8.06
N PHE A 49 18.02 -11.65 7.51
CA PHE A 49 17.82 -12.44 6.28
C PHE A 49 17.94 -11.57 5.02
N PHE A 50 17.42 -10.33 5.07
CA PHE A 50 17.30 -9.45 3.91
C PHE A 50 17.88 -8.05 4.15
N PRO A 51 19.15 -7.91 4.56
CA PRO A 51 19.70 -6.64 5.03
C PRO A 51 19.67 -5.54 3.97
N ILE A 52 19.85 -5.89 2.69
CA ILE A 52 19.82 -4.91 1.58
C ILE A 52 18.39 -4.42 1.31
N HIS A 53 17.40 -5.32 1.33
CA HIS A 53 15.99 -4.91 1.16
C HIS A 53 15.54 -4.07 2.35
N TYR A 54 15.87 -4.50 3.57
CA TYR A 54 15.61 -3.77 4.80
C TYR A 54 16.25 -2.37 4.78
N GLN A 55 17.50 -2.26 4.32
CA GLN A 55 18.16 -0.96 4.15
C GLN A 55 17.40 -0.05 3.17
N THR A 56 16.86 -0.58 2.05
CA THR A 56 16.03 0.25 1.15
C THR A 56 14.67 0.59 1.76
N TYR A 57 14.11 -0.29 2.58
CA TYR A 57 12.88 -0.04 3.32
C TYR A 57 13.05 1.12 4.32
N LEU A 58 14.16 1.18 5.06
CA LEU A 58 14.44 2.29 5.99
C LEU A 58 14.60 3.65 5.27
N GLN A 59 14.86 3.68 3.96
CA GLN A 59 14.88 4.95 3.20
C GLN A 59 13.50 5.63 3.10
N ASN A 60 12.43 4.94 3.50
CA ASN A 60 11.11 5.55 3.70
C ASN A 60 11.07 6.55 4.86
N GLU A 61 12.06 6.54 5.75
CA GLU A 61 12.25 7.52 6.82
C GLU A 61 12.65 8.91 6.31
N ASP A 62 13.11 9.04 5.05
CA ASP A 62 13.37 10.36 4.46
C ASP A 62 12.06 11.07 4.08
N ASP A 63 11.58 11.86 5.03
CA ASP A 63 10.40 12.71 4.91
C ASP A 63 10.71 14.16 4.51
N SER A 64 11.97 14.48 4.16
CA SER A 64 12.43 15.85 3.97
C SER A 64 12.17 16.44 2.58
N GLN A 65 11.89 15.59 1.59
CA GLN A 65 11.90 16.00 0.18
C GLN A 65 10.51 16.13 -0.44
N MET A 66 10.29 17.26 -1.11
CA MET A 66 9.14 17.52 -1.98
C MET A 66 9.48 17.37 -3.46
N THR A 67 8.48 17.00 -4.25
CA THR A 67 8.45 17.22 -5.71
C THR A 67 7.51 18.39 -6.01
N GLU A 68 7.11 18.63 -7.26
CA GLU A 68 6.22 19.77 -7.55
C GLU A 68 4.83 19.65 -6.90
N TYR A 69 4.21 18.46 -6.90
CA TYR A 69 2.89 18.24 -6.29
C TYR A 69 2.87 17.09 -5.28
N GLY A 70 3.88 16.23 -5.33
CA GLY A 70 4.08 15.13 -4.40
C GLY A 70 5.24 15.39 -3.44
N GLY A 71 5.61 14.37 -2.69
CA GLY A 71 6.71 14.46 -1.73
C GLY A 71 6.39 13.75 -0.44
N SER A 72 7.33 13.84 0.49
CA SER A 72 7.29 13.14 1.77
C SER A 72 7.13 14.07 2.97
N VAL A 73 7.17 15.40 2.81
CA VAL A 73 6.97 16.32 3.95
C VAL A 73 5.49 16.33 4.32
N PRO A 74 5.11 15.94 5.56
CA PRO A 74 3.72 15.75 5.97
C PRO A 74 3.00 17.07 6.29
N HIS A 75 3.05 18.03 5.36
CA HIS A 75 2.35 19.31 5.47
C HIS A 75 0.83 19.12 5.51
N GLU A 76 0.14 20.03 6.19
CA GLU A 76 -1.32 20.07 6.23
C GLU A 76 -1.85 20.42 4.82
N LYS A 77 -2.58 19.50 4.19
CA LYS A 77 -2.97 19.62 2.76
C LYS A 77 -3.85 20.83 2.46
N HIS A 78 -4.53 21.36 3.47
CA HIS A 78 -5.38 22.53 3.34
C HIS A 78 -4.60 23.85 3.46
N LEU A 79 -3.41 23.84 4.07
CA LEU A 79 -2.71 25.05 4.47
C LEU A 79 -1.77 25.53 3.36
N CYS A 80 -2.00 26.74 2.88
CA CYS A 80 -1.19 27.39 1.86
C CYS A 80 -0.06 28.20 2.50
N GLY A 81 1.18 27.94 2.10
CA GLY A 81 2.35 28.61 2.67
C GLY A 81 3.62 27.79 2.48
N ASP A 82 4.57 27.99 3.38
CA ASP A 82 5.87 27.33 3.35
C ASP A 82 5.91 26.05 4.20
N LEU A 83 6.76 25.13 3.77
CA LEU A 83 7.09 23.91 4.49
C LEU A 83 7.72 24.24 5.86
N PRO A 84 7.66 23.32 6.84
CA PRO A 84 7.11 21.95 6.74
C PRO A 84 5.60 21.87 6.99
N ARG A 85 4.99 22.92 7.53
CA ARG A 85 3.58 22.88 7.95
C ARG A 85 2.60 23.06 6.79
N ALA A 86 2.95 23.87 5.79
CA ALA A 86 2.10 24.25 4.67
C ALA A 86 2.79 23.94 3.34
N TYR A 87 2.07 24.08 2.22
CA TYR A 87 2.68 23.99 0.89
C TYR A 87 2.03 24.93 -0.12
N LYS A 88 2.80 25.38 -1.12
CA LYS A 88 2.33 26.29 -2.16
C LYS A 88 1.16 25.72 -2.99
N TYR A 89 1.11 24.40 -3.19
CA TYR A 89 0.00 23.70 -3.86
C TYR A 89 -0.91 23.01 -2.84
N CYS A 90 -1.52 23.82 -2.00
CA CYS A 90 -2.54 23.47 -1.02
C CYS A 90 -3.94 23.35 -1.64
N GLN A 91 -4.89 22.85 -0.85
CA GLN A 91 -6.31 22.80 -1.17
C GLN A 91 -7.11 23.54 -0.06
N PRO A 92 -7.25 24.87 -0.13
CA PRO A 92 -7.67 25.69 1.01
C PRO A 92 -9.08 25.38 1.55
N TYR A 93 -9.97 24.81 0.73
CA TYR A 93 -11.34 24.50 1.12
C TYR A 93 -11.56 23.11 1.74
N LEU A 94 -10.53 22.28 1.92
CA LEU A 94 -10.73 20.92 2.44
C LEU A 94 -11.47 20.87 3.78
N LYS A 95 -11.12 21.74 4.73
CA LYS A 95 -11.80 21.79 6.03
C LYS A 95 -13.27 22.23 5.89
N ASN A 96 -13.57 23.11 4.94
CA ASN A 96 -14.95 23.53 4.65
C ASN A 96 -15.76 22.39 4.03
N LEU A 97 -15.19 21.69 3.04
CA LEU A 97 -15.87 20.61 2.32
C LEU A 97 -16.14 19.39 3.21
N TRP A 98 -15.28 19.16 4.20
CA TRP A 98 -15.40 18.05 5.15
C TRP A 98 -15.90 18.46 6.52
N LEU A 99 -16.55 19.63 6.62
CA LEU A 99 -17.10 20.08 7.89
C LEU A 99 -18.07 19.02 8.46
N GLY A 100 -17.94 18.75 9.76
CA GLY A 100 -18.71 17.70 10.43
C GLY A 100 -18.15 16.28 10.26
N TYR A 101 -16.99 16.12 9.60
CA TYR A 101 -16.29 14.84 9.44
C TYR A 101 -14.86 14.91 9.99
N PRO A 102 -14.26 13.81 10.49
CA PRO A 102 -12.94 13.84 11.14
C PRO A 102 -11.82 14.44 10.27
N PHE A 103 -11.91 14.30 8.95
CA PHE A 103 -10.95 14.93 8.02
C PHE A 103 -10.89 16.46 8.09
N SER A 104 -11.89 17.11 8.68
CA SER A 104 -11.83 18.56 8.96
C SER A 104 -10.92 18.93 10.12
N PHE A 105 -10.58 17.99 11.03
CA PHE A 105 -9.63 18.21 12.12
C PHE A 105 -8.20 18.22 11.59
N GLU A 106 -7.78 17.14 10.92
CA GLU A 106 -6.43 17.02 10.38
C GLU A 106 -6.34 16.11 9.15
N TYR A 107 -5.63 16.58 8.13
CA TYR A 107 -5.37 15.82 6.91
C TYR A 107 -4.07 16.29 6.22
N ASN A 108 -3.07 15.41 6.28
CA ASN A 108 -1.70 15.74 5.91
C ASN A 108 -1.28 15.02 4.63
N ARG A 109 -0.18 15.50 4.03
CA ARG A 109 0.50 14.79 2.95
C ARG A 109 1.04 13.45 3.49
N ALA A 110 0.77 12.37 2.77
CA ALA A 110 1.30 11.05 3.12
C ALA A 110 2.83 11.02 2.95
N ARG A 111 3.50 10.28 3.84
CA ARG A 111 4.95 10.01 3.82
C ARG A 111 5.22 8.50 3.81
N GLY A 112 6.45 8.09 4.10
CA GLY A 112 6.88 6.70 3.98
C GLY A 112 6.16 5.73 4.93
N HIS A 113 6.09 4.46 4.53
CA HIS A 113 5.43 3.39 5.28
C HIS A 113 5.97 3.18 6.70
N THR A 114 7.24 3.53 6.95
CA THR A 114 7.86 3.50 8.28
C THR A 114 7.18 4.43 9.29
N TYR A 115 6.41 5.42 8.83
CA TYR A 115 5.66 6.34 9.68
C TYR A 115 4.17 6.02 9.82
N ALA A 116 3.65 4.94 9.22
CA ALA A 116 2.20 4.71 9.19
C ALA A 116 1.58 4.60 10.59
N VAL A 117 2.24 3.91 11.52
CA VAL A 117 1.79 3.81 12.92
C VAL A 117 2.02 5.12 13.68
N HIS A 118 3.13 5.82 13.43
CA HIS A 118 3.37 7.15 13.99
C HIS A 118 2.27 8.14 13.61
N ASP A 119 1.95 8.23 12.33
CA ASP A 119 1.00 9.20 11.80
C ASP A 119 -0.44 8.87 12.24
N VAL A 120 -0.82 7.59 12.32
CA VAL A 120 -2.18 7.23 12.78
C VAL A 120 -2.37 7.45 14.28
N LEU A 121 -1.31 7.36 15.09
CA LEU A 121 -1.39 7.64 16.53
C LEU A 121 -1.33 9.14 16.85
N ASP A 122 -0.74 9.96 15.97
CA ASP A 122 -0.66 11.41 16.18
C ASP A 122 -1.83 12.20 15.57
N ILE A 123 -2.53 11.65 14.56
CA ILE A 123 -3.55 12.38 13.83
C ILE A 123 -4.76 12.79 14.70
N ASP A 124 -5.20 14.04 14.57
CA ASP A 124 -6.36 14.57 15.29
C ASP A 124 -7.73 14.11 14.73
N ARG A 125 -7.73 13.19 13.76
CA ARG A 125 -8.96 12.52 13.30
C ARG A 125 -9.47 11.50 14.31
N ILE A 126 -8.56 10.91 15.08
CA ILE A 126 -8.83 9.96 16.15
C ILE A 126 -8.93 10.76 17.44
N ASN A 127 -10.00 10.57 18.22
CA ASN A 127 -10.24 11.39 19.40
C ASN A 127 -9.27 11.05 20.54
N ARG A 128 -8.21 11.86 20.69
CA ARG A 128 -7.24 11.73 21.80
C ARG A 128 -7.64 12.47 23.07
N TYR A 129 -8.84 13.06 23.10
CA TYR A 129 -9.40 13.78 24.26
C TYR A 129 -10.40 12.94 25.05
N SER A 130 -10.53 11.65 24.72
CA SER A 130 -11.36 10.67 25.43
C SER A 130 -10.67 9.30 25.43
N GLU A 131 -11.12 8.40 26.29
CA GLU A 131 -10.72 6.99 26.23
C GLU A 131 -11.27 6.30 24.96
N GLN A 132 -12.38 6.79 24.40
CA GLN A 132 -12.91 6.34 23.12
C GLN A 132 -12.40 7.21 21.97
N ALA A 133 -11.80 6.58 20.95
CA ALA A 133 -11.35 7.19 19.71
C ALA A 133 -12.49 7.74 18.86
N GLY A 134 -13.70 7.19 19.02
CA GLY A 134 -14.85 7.51 18.16
C GLY A 134 -14.72 6.96 16.74
N LEU A 135 -13.78 6.04 16.51
CA LEU A 135 -13.54 5.35 15.25
C LEU A 135 -13.27 3.86 15.51
N PRO A 136 -13.67 2.98 14.58
CA PRO A 136 -13.47 1.55 14.72
C PRO A 136 -11.99 1.15 14.58
N SER A 137 -11.62 0.03 15.19
CA SER A 137 -10.35 -0.67 14.97
C SER A 137 -10.09 -1.04 13.51
N THR A 138 -11.11 -1.06 12.63
CA THR A 138 -10.89 -1.11 11.17
C THR A 138 -9.90 -0.05 10.66
N CYS A 139 -9.76 1.10 11.34
CA CYS A 139 -8.73 2.09 10.99
C CYS A 139 -7.28 1.54 11.05
N TRP A 140 -7.04 0.44 11.78
CA TRP A 140 -5.75 -0.27 11.79
C TRP A 140 -5.49 -1.10 10.52
N ASN A 141 -6.54 -1.50 9.77
CA ASN A 141 -6.47 -2.49 8.68
C ASN A 141 -5.32 -2.25 7.68
N CYS A 142 -5.04 -0.99 7.39
CA CYS A 142 -4.02 -0.57 6.42
C CYS A 142 -2.87 0.20 7.08
N LYS A 143 -2.49 -0.15 8.33
CA LYS A 143 -1.49 0.60 9.12
C LYS A 143 -0.44 -0.26 9.80
N SER A 144 -0.75 -1.51 10.13
CA SER A 144 0.15 -2.33 10.95
C SER A 144 0.25 -3.78 10.49
N ASN A 145 1.45 -4.33 10.65
CA ASN A 145 1.79 -5.74 10.49
C ASN A 145 1.05 -6.67 11.47
N LYS A 146 0.44 -6.14 12.54
CA LYS A 146 -0.31 -6.94 13.54
C LYS A 146 -1.72 -7.30 13.11
N VAL A 147 -2.28 -6.58 12.13
CA VAL A 147 -3.67 -6.75 11.67
C VAL A 147 -4.00 -8.20 11.30
N PRO A 148 -3.16 -8.95 10.55
CA PRO A 148 -3.46 -10.35 10.24
C PRO A 148 -3.67 -11.19 11.50
N GLY A 149 -2.85 -11.02 12.53
CA GLY A 149 -2.99 -11.70 13.81
C GLY A 149 -4.22 -11.27 14.61
N TYR A 150 -4.63 -9.99 14.52
CA TYR A 150 -5.89 -9.55 15.13
C TYR A 150 -7.12 -10.15 14.44
N VAL A 151 -7.12 -10.20 13.11
CA VAL A 151 -8.19 -10.83 12.34
C VAL A 151 -8.27 -12.33 12.65
N GLU A 152 -7.14 -13.02 12.75
CA GLU A 152 -7.11 -14.43 13.15
C GLU A 152 -7.69 -14.64 14.56
N LYS A 153 -7.32 -13.78 15.51
CA LYS A 153 -7.72 -13.90 16.91
C LYS A 153 -9.19 -13.55 17.17
N TYR A 154 -9.69 -12.48 16.56
CA TYR A 154 -11.00 -11.90 16.88
C TYR A 154 -12.03 -12.11 15.75
N GLY A 155 -11.62 -12.54 14.57
CA GLY A 155 -12.50 -12.70 13.41
C GLY A 155 -13.20 -11.40 13.05
N ASP A 156 -14.47 -11.50 12.65
CA ASP A 156 -15.29 -10.36 12.24
C ASP A 156 -15.59 -9.36 13.37
N ASP A 157 -15.47 -9.77 14.65
CA ASP A 157 -15.63 -8.85 15.78
C ASP A 157 -14.51 -7.80 15.80
N PHE A 158 -13.33 -8.12 15.25
CA PHE A 158 -12.20 -7.20 15.19
C PHE A 158 -12.59 -5.85 14.61
N TRP A 159 -13.45 -5.80 13.59
CA TRP A 159 -13.73 -4.58 12.84
C TRP A 159 -14.45 -3.51 13.65
N ALA A 160 -15.39 -3.91 14.49
CA ALA A 160 -16.22 -2.98 15.27
C ALA A 160 -15.64 -2.65 16.65
N MET A 161 -14.49 -3.23 17.01
CA MET A 161 -13.81 -2.92 18.28
C MET A 161 -13.36 -1.46 18.33
N GLU A 162 -13.06 -1.00 19.54
CA GLU A 162 -12.67 0.38 19.78
C GLU A 162 -11.18 0.57 19.39
N PHE A 163 -10.88 1.53 18.51
CA PHE A 163 -9.52 1.73 17.97
C PHE A 163 -8.45 1.82 19.05
N HIS A 164 -8.74 2.51 20.16
CA HIS A 164 -7.82 2.68 21.28
C HIS A 164 -7.46 1.40 22.03
N GLN A 165 -8.25 0.31 21.91
CA GLN A 165 -7.92 -0.97 22.55
C GLN A 165 -6.57 -1.53 22.07
N PHE A 166 -6.18 -1.23 20.84
CA PHE A 166 -4.96 -1.74 20.23
C PHE A 166 -3.81 -0.73 20.24
N ARG A 167 -4.03 0.51 20.67
CA ARG A 167 -3.03 1.59 20.51
C ARG A 167 -1.69 1.29 21.21
N GLU A 168 -1.74 0.61 22.35
CA GLU A 168 -0.56 0.28 23.19
C GLU A 168 0.06 -1.07 22.80
N GLU A 169 -0.56 -1.83 21.89
CA GLU A 169 -0.06 -3.14 21.43
C GLU A 169 0.94 -3.01 20.26
N HIS A 170 1.22 -1.79 19.79
CA HIS A 170 2.08 -1.52 18.65
C HIS A 170 3.37 -0.82 19.07
N ASP A 171 4.51 -1.51 18.92
CA ASP A 171 5.79 -0.83 18.67
C ASP A 171 5.70 -0.07 17.34
N MET A 172 5.91 1.25 17.38
CA MET A 172 5.64 2.16 16.26
C MET A 172 6.63 1.99 15.10
N ASP A 173 7.83 1.47 15.37
CA ASP A 173 8.86 1.24 14.36
C ASP A 173 8.80 -0.19 13.84
N ASP A 174 8.54 -1.16 14.73
CA ASP A 174 8.63 -2.58 14.40
C ASP A 174 7.31 -3.16 13.83
N HIS A 175 6.16 -2.56 14.16
CA HIS A 175 4.85 -3.02 13.70
C HIS A 175 4.18 -2.11 12.67
N THR A 176 4.88 -1.11 12.15
CA THR A 176 4.40 -0.34 10.99
C THR A 176 4.43 -1.17 9.70
N ILE A 177 3.78 -0.70 8.64
CA ILE A 177 3.65 -1.41 7.36
C ILE A 177 5.03 -1.85 6.85
N GLY A 178 5.26 -3.16 6.76
CA GLY A 178 6.50 -3.70 6.20
C GLY A 178 6.37 -5.13 5.70
N CYS A 179 7.35 -5.97 6.05
CA CYS A 179 7.64 -7.20 5.31
C CYS A 179 6.45 -8.17 5.24
N ASN A 180 5.83 -8.44 6.40
CA ASN A 180 4.81 -9.47 6.51
C ASN A 180 3.47 -9.09 5.83
N ILE A 181 3.24 -7.82 5.48
CA ILE A 181 2.00 -7.42 4.78
C ILE A 181 1.97 -7.92 3.34
N CYS A 182 3.15 -8.09 2.73
CA CYS A 182 3.30 -8.44 1.32
C CYS A 182 4.07 -9.76 1.09
N HIS A 183 4.79 -10.26 2.08
CA HIS A 183 5.61 -11.46 1.97
C HIS A 183 5.23 -12.51 3.01
N GLU A 184 5.24 -13.78 2.61
CA GLU A 184 5.23 -14.88 3.58
C GLU A 184 6.52 -14.91 4.38
N PRO A 185 6.49 -14.91 5.73
CA PRO A 185 7.71 -14.86 6.53
C PRO A 185 8.69 -16.00 6.25
N GLU A 186 8.19 -17.19 5.97
CA GLU A 186 8.99 -18.41 5.78
C GLU A 186 9.65 -18.46 4.39
N THR A 187 8.92 -18.12 3.32
CA THR A 187 9.38 -18.31 1.93
C THR A 187 9.69 -17.02 1.17
N MET A 188 9.22 -15.88 1.69
CA MET A 188 9.18 -14.57 1.03
C MET A 188 8.39 -14.52 -0.28
N ASP A 189 7.55 -15.51 -0.56
CA ASP A 189 6.60 -15.42 -1.67
C ASP A 189 5.63 -14.24 -1.42
N LEU A 190 5.18 -13.60 -2.50
CA LEU A 190 4.21 -12.52 -2.38
C LEU A 190 2.88 -13.08 -1.88
N ARG A 191 2.30 -12.43 -0.87
CA ARG A 191 1.00 -12.79 -0.29
C ARG A 191 0.06 -11.61 -0.22
N ILE A 192 -1.24 -11.91 -0.16
CA ILE A 192 -2.29 -10.96 0.18
C ILE A 192 -2.79 -11.28 1.59
N THR A 193 -2.56 -10.37 2.53
CA THR A 193 -3.08 -10.43 3.90
C THR A 193 -4.41 -9.67 4.06
N SER A 194 -4.72 -8.76 3.14
CA SER A 194 -5.92 -7.92 3.19
C SER A 194 -7.21 -8.72 2.98
N VAL A 195 -8.02 -8.79 4.04
CA VAL A 195 -9.39 -9.33 4.01
C VAL A 195 -10.28 -8.63 2.97
N PRO A 196 -10.41 -7.28 2.96
CA PRO A 196 -11.31 -6.62 2.01
C PRO A 196 -10.88 -6.81 0.56
N LEU A 197 -9.58 -6.94 0.27
CA LEU A 197 -9.11 -7.21 -1.09
C LEU A 197 -9.55 -8.61 -1.56
N ARG A 198 -9.36 -9.63 -0.72
CA ARG A 198 -9.80 -11.00 -1.02
C ARG A 198 -11.30 -11.06 -1.25
N ASP A 199 -12.08 -10.46 -0.34
CA ASP A 199 -13.55 -10.41 -0.46
C ASP A 199 -14.00 -9.67 -1.73
N ALA A 200 -13.33 -8.58 -2.10
CA ALA A 200 -13.67 -7.82 -3.30
C ALA A 200 -13.34 -8.59 -4.58
N PHE A 201 -12.15 -9.20 -4.65
CA PHE A 201 -11.72 -9.98 -5.81
C PHE A 201 -12.57 -11.24 -6.01
N GLU A 202 -12.94 -11.95 -4.94
CA GLU A 202 -13.89 -13.06 -5.02
C GLU A 202 -15.23 -12.61 -5.65
N LYS A 203 -15.77 -11.47 -5.20
CA LYS A 203 -17.06 -10.94 -5.70
C LYS A 203 -17.02 -10.52 -7.18
N ILE A 204 -15.87 -10.08 -7.68
CA ILE A 204 -15.70 -9.68 -9.10
C ILE A 204 -15.06 -10.77 -9.96
N GLY A 205 -14.83 -11.96 -9.41
CA GLY A 205 -14.35 -13.13 -10.14
C GLY A 205 -12.86 -13.14 -10.47
N ILE A 206 -12.03 -12.44 -9.69
CA ILE A 206 -10.56 -12.49 -9.79
C ILE A 206 -10.04 -13.60 -8.88
N ASP A 207 -9.32 -14.55 -9.47
CA ASP A 207 -8.68 -15.66 -8.75
C ASP A 207 -7.28 -15.24 -8.24
N LEU A 208 -7.20 -14.91 -6.95
CA LEU A 208 -5.95 -14.51 -6.31
C LEU A 208 -4.93 -15.65 -6.22
N ASP A 209 -5.37 -16.90 -6.09
CA ASP A 209 -4.48 -18.03 -5.86
C ASP A 209 -3.69 -18.37 -7.13
N ASN A 210 -4.23 -18.00 -8.30
CA ASN A 210 -3.58 -18.14 -9.60
C ASN A 210 -3.13 -16.79 -10.20
N ALA A 211 -3.06 -15.73 -9.40
CA ALA A 211 -2.57 -14.44 -9.85
C ALA A 211 -1.14 -14.54 -10.40
N THR A 212 -0.91 -13.95 -11.56
CA THR A 212 0.42 -13.89 -12.15
C THR A 212 1.34 -13.00 -11.32
N ARG A 213 2.65 -13.19 -11.47
CA ARG A 213 3.64 -12.31 -10.83
C ARG A 213 3.45 -10.83 -11.19
N ASN A 214 2.98 -10.54 -12.40
CA ASN A 214 2.74 -9.15 -12.82
C ASN A 214 1.53 -8.54 -12.12
N GLU A 215 0.46 -9.31 -11.94
CA GLU A 215 -0.71 -8.88 -11.18
C GLU A 215 -0.38 -8.68 -9.70
N MET A 216 0.34 -9.63 -9.09
CA MET A 216 0.77 -9.53 -7.70
C MET A 216 1.63 -8.28 -7.42
N ARG A 217 2.40 -7.81 -8.41
CA ARG A 217 3.20 -6.56 -8.34
C ARG A 217 2.35 -5.28 -8.27
N SER A 218 1.04 -5.37 -8.46
CA SER A 218 0.07 -4.31 -8.19
C SER A 218 -0.88 -4.67 -7.05
N TYR A 219 -1.30 -5.94 -6.93
CA TYR A 219 -2.26 -6.38 -5.91
C TYR A 219 -1.76 -6.20 -4.48
N VAL A 220 -0.45 -6.36 -4.23
CA VAL A 220 0.12 -6.07 -2.90
C VAL A 220 -0.08 -4.61 -2.47
N CYS A 221 -0.14 -3.68 -3.43
CA CYS A 221 -0.44 -2.27 -3.20
C CYS A 221 -1.95 -2.03 -3.02
N ALA A 222 -2.76 -2.74 -3.81
CA ALA A 222 -4.23 -2.71 -3.76
C ALA A 222 -4.82 -3.21 -2.43
N GLN A 223 -3.99 -3.80 -1.56
CA GLN A 223 -4.39 -4.12 -0.18
C GLN A 223 -4.84 -2.88 0.61
N CYS A 224 -4.28 -1.71 0.28
CA CYS A 224 -4.43 -0.47 1.05
C CYS A 224 -4.72 0.76 0.18
N HIS A 225 -4.14 0.85 -1.01
CA HIS A 225 -4.19 2.04 -1.89
C HIS A 225 -5.43 2.04 -2.80
N VAL A 226 -6.59 2.10 -2.14
CA VAL A 226 -7.91 1.93 -2.75
C VAL A 226 -8.95 2.82 -2.09
N GLU A 227 -10.08 3.02 -2.76
CA GLU A 227 -11.31 3.50 -2.12
C GLU A 227 -11.90 2.42 -1.22
N TYR A 228 -12.39 2.84 -0.06
CA TYR A 228 -13.05 1.94 0.89
C TYR A 228 -14.12 2.65 1.71
N TYR A 229 -15.05 1.85 2.22
CA TYR A 229 -16.00 2.27 3.24
C TYR A 229 -16.13 1.22 4.35
N PHE A 230 -16.77 1.61 5.45
CA PHE A 230 -17.08 0.73 6.57
C PHE A 230 -18.52 0.28 6.48
N GLN A 231 -18.76 -1.02 6.34
CA GLN A 231 -20.10 -1.52 6.07
C GLN A 231 -21.02 -1.40 7.29
N ASP A 232 -22.29 -1.11 7.01
CA ASP A 232 -23.36 -1.10 8.01
C ASP A 232 -23.71 -2.55 8.44
N PRO A 233 -24.05 -2.80 9.73
CA PRO A 233 -24.41 -4.12 10.24
C PRO A 233 -25.57 -4.80 9.48
N LYS A 234 -26.41 -4.05 8.76
CA LYS A 234 -27.45 -4.59 7.89
C LYS A 234 -26.91 -5.45 6.75
N PHE A 235 -25.67 -5.22 6.30
CA PHE A 235 -25.05 -5.89 5.16
C PHE A 235 -23.97 -6.91 5.56
N GLY A 236 -23.56 -6.96 6.83
CA GLY A 236 -22.58 -7.91 7.34
C GLY A 236 -22.00 -7.47 8.68
N ALA A 237 -20.81 -7.98 9.05
CA ALA A 237 -20.10 -7.55 10.24
C ALA A 237 -19.93 -6.02 10.31
N ALA A 238 -20.33 -5.41 11.43
CA ALA A 238 -20.29 -3.96 11.58
C ALA A 238 -18.87 -3.41 11.38
N ALA A 239 -18.77 -2.28 10.68
CA ALA A 239 -17.51 -1.59 10.39
C ALA A 239 -16.46 -2.39 9.61
N LYS A 240 -16.77 -3.61 9.11
CA LYS A 240 -15.86 -4.36 8.25
C LYS A 240 -15.55 -3.54 6.98
N PRO A 241 -14.27 -3.42 6.59
CA PRO A 241 -13.90 -2.66 5.42
C PRO A 241 -14.39 -3.36 4.15
N VAL A 242 -14.86 -2.59 3.17
CA VAL A 242 -15.30 -3.11 1.86
C VAL A 242 -14.80 -2.18 0.76
N PHE A 243 -14.34 -2.78 -0.34
CA PHE A 243 -14.02 -2.05 -1.57
C PHE A 243 -15.23 -2.05 -2.51
N PRO A 244 -15.74 -0.89 -2.94
CA PRO A 244 -17.04 -0.76 -3.63
C PRO A 244 -16.98 -1.12 -5.14
N TRP A 245 -16.33 -2.23 -5.50
CA TRP A 245 -15.94 -2.52 -6.89
C TRP A 245 -16.92 -3.36 -7.71
N THR A 246 -18.00 -3.86 -7.09
CA THR A 246 -18.94 -4.78 -7.80
C THR A 246 -19.68 -4.13 -8.96
N GLN A 247 -19.68 -2.80 -9.06
CA GLN A 247 -20.22 -2.07 -10.21
C GLN A 247 -19.16 -1.54 -11.18
N GLY A 248 -17.87 -1.69 -10.85
CA GLY A 248 -16.74 -1.12 -11.58
C GLY A 248 -15.83 -0.28 -10.68
N TYR A 249 -14.68 0.13 -11.20
CA TYR A 249 -13.67 0.92 -10.48
C TYR A 249 -13.86 2.44 -10.63
N ASN A 250 -14.56 2.86 -11.67
CA ASN A 250 -14.62 4.26 -12.07
C ASN A 250 -15.59 5.09 -11.19
N PRO A 251 -15.42 6.42 -11.08
CA PRO A 251 -16.20 7.24 -10.16
C PRO A 251 -17.73 7.15 -10.34
N PRO A 252 -18.29 7.13 -11.57
CA PRO A 252 -19.74 6.93 -11.76
C PRO A 252 -20.24 5.59 -11.20
N GLU A 253 -19.51 4.51 -11.45
CA GLU A 253 -19.83 3.15 -11.02
C GLU A 253 -19.78 3.03 -9.49
N THR A 254 -18.74 3.57 -8.87
CA THR A 254 -18.63 3.65 -7.40
C THR A 254 -19.75 4.51 -6.81
N TYR A 255 -20.16 5.60 -7.47
CA TYR A 255 -21.30 6.39 -7.03
C TYR A 255 -22.62 5.62 -7.11
N GLU A 256 -22.87 4.86 -8.20
CA GLU A 256 -24.04 3.99 -8.32
C GLU A 256 -24.03 2.84 -7.30
N TYR A 257 -22.85 2.29 -6.97
CA TYR A 257 -22.68 1.35 -5.87
C TYR A 257 -23.21 1.93 -4.56
N TYR A 258 -22.77 3.13 -4.18
CA TYR A 258 -23.15 3.72 -2.91
C TYR A 258 -24.65 4.04 -2.78
N LYS A 259 -25.43 4.05 -3.86
CA LYS A 259 -26.90 4.17 -3.77
C LYS A 259 -27.60 2.93 -3.21
N SER A 260 -26.94 1.77 -3.27
CA SER A 260 -27.57 0.47 -2.98
C SER A 260 -27.06 -0.20 -1.70
N PHE A 261 -25.92 0.24 -1.17
CA PHE A 261 -25.20 -0.43 -0.09
C PHE A 261 -25.12 0.40 1.20
N GLY A 262 -26.22 1.07 1.56
CA GLY A 262 -26.35 1.75 2.83
C GLY A 262 -27.70 1.57 3.52
N SER A 263 -27.86 2.26 4.64
CA SER A 263 -28.95 2.05 5.59
C SER A 263 -29.71 3.32 5.92
N THR A 264 -29.38 4.46 5.30
CA THR A 264 -30.03 5.73 5.61
C THR A 264 -31.52 5.70 5.30
N THR A 265 -32.30 6.35 6.15
CA THR A 265 -33.76 6.52 5.99
C THR A 265 -34.12 7.96 5.65
N ARG A 266 -33.13 8.76 5.22
CA ARG A 266 -33.33 10.15 4.84
C ARG A 266 -34.18 10.22 3.58
N GLU A 267 -35.18 11.10 3.59
CA GLU A 267 -36.09 11.30 2.45
C GLU A 267 -35.31 11.62 1.17
N GLY A 268 -35.52 10.82 0.12
CA GLY A 268 -34.86 10.96 -1.18
C GLY A 268 -33.50 10.28 -1.31
N PHE A 269 -33.00 9.67 -0.25
CA PHE A 269 -31.72 8.94 -0.21
C PHE A 269 -31.87 7.55 0.43
N GLU A 270 -33.09 7.03 0.55
CA GLU A 270 -33.35 5.79 1.28
C GLU A 270 -32.49 4.63 0.76
N GLY A 271 -31.77 3.97 1.68
CA GLY A 271 -30.86 2.86 1.35
C GLY A 271 -29.49 3.28 0.80
N TRP A 272 -29.22 4.57 0.63
CA TRP A 272 -27.89 5.04 0.22
C TRP A 272 -26.90 4.94 1.38
N PHE A 273 -25.63 4.74 1.02
CA PHE A 273 -24.50 4.84 1.92
C PHE A 273 -24.19 6.30 2.20
N ILE A 274 -23.90 6.61 3.46
CA ILE A 274 -23.52 7.93 3.92
C ILE A 274 -22.35 7.79 4.89
N ASP A 275 -21.25 8.49 4.64
CA ASP A 275 -20.15 8.60 5.60
C ASP A 275 -20.49 9.64 6.67
N TRP A 276 -21.02 10.78 6.24
CA TRP A 276 -21.51 11.83 7.13
C TRP A 276 -22.57 12.69 6.46
N THR A 277 -23.29 13.49 7.26
CA THR A 277 -24.15 14.56 6.74
C THR A 277 -23.45 15.89 6.95
N HIS A 278 -23.23 16.63 5.86
CA HIS A 278 -22.55 17.92 5.93
C HIS A 278 -23.43 18.95 6.68
N PRO A 279 -22.96 19.57 7.78
CA PRO A 279 -23.82 20.28 8.74
C PRO A 279 -24.34 21.64 8.25
N VAL A 280 -23.76 22.20 7.18
CA VAL A 280 -24.22 23.49 6.62
C VAL A 280 -25.29 23.28 5.55
N SER A 281 -25.03 22.35 4.63
CA SER A 281 -25.90 22.10 3.48
C SER A 281 -26.91 20.99 3.74
N ASP A 282 -26.78 20.29 4.87
CA ASP A 282 -27.58 19.13 5.25
C ASP A 282 -27.55 18.02 4.18
N THR A 283 -26.42 17.89 3.48
CA THR A 283 -26.27 16.93 2.37
C THR A 283 -25.65 15.63 2.87
N PRO A 284 -26.21 14.45 2.55
CA PRO A 284 -25.54 13.17 2.80
C PRO A 284 -24.32 13.01 1.88
N MET A 285 -23.16 12.78 2.47
CA MET A 285 -21.87 12.80 1.79
C MET A 285 -21.24 11.41 1.74
N ILE A 286 -20.49 11.16 0.66
CA ILE A 286 -19.56 10.05 0.51
C ILE A 286 -18.15 10.63 0.59
N LYS A 287 -17.25 9.94 1.30
CA LYS A 287 -15.85 10.30 1.42
C LYS A 287 -15.01 9.32 0.61
N ALA A 288 -14.42 9.80 -0.49
CA ALA A 288 -13.40 9.05 -1.23
C ALA A 288 -12.01 9.09 -0.56
N GLN A 289 -11.35 7.94 -0.48
CA GLN A 289 -10.01 7.66 0.04
C GLN A 289 -9.11 7.16 -1.09
N HIS A 290 -7.95 7.82 -1.28
CA HIS A 290 -6.77 7.35 -2.02
C HIS A 290 -7.01 6.18 -3.03
N PRO A 291 -7.79 6.41 -4.11
CA PRO A 291 -8.21 5.36 -5.05
C PRO A 291 -7.12 5.10 -6.10
N GLU A 292 -5.89 4.86 -5.66
CA GLU A 292 -4.77 4.76 -6.60
C GLU A 292 -4.86 3.54 -7.50
N PHE A 293 -5.29 2.38 -6.99
CA PHE A 293 -5.45 1.17 -7.81
C PHE A 293 -6.55 1.34 -8.86
N GLU A 294 -7.71 1.87 -8.46
CA GLU A 294 -8.85 2.12 -9.33
C GLU A 294 -8.52 3.11 -10.44
N MET A 295 -7.79 4.18 -10.10
CA MET A 295 -7.34 5.20 -11.05
C MET A 295 -6.15 4.74 -11.92
N TRP A 296 -5.41 3.72 -11.50
CA TRP A 296 -4.26 3.19 -12.23
C TRP A 296 -4.67 2.14 -13.28
N GLN A 297 -5.59 1.23 -12.92
CA GLN A 297 -5.79 -0.03 -13.64
C GLN A 297 -6.22 0.12 -15.11
N ASP A 298 -7.03 1.13 -15.44
CA ASP A 298 -7.45 1.44 -16.82
C ASP A 298 -6.77 2.68 -17.40
N GLY A 299 -5.82 3.30 -16.66
CA GLY A 299 -4.94 4.33 -17.19
C GLY A 299 -3.93 3.74 -18.19
N THR A 300 -3.27 4.61 -18.97
CA THR A 300 -2.33 4.19 -20.04
C THR A 300 -1.28 3.17 -19.58
N HIS A 301 -0.76 3.29 -18.36
CA HIS A 301 0.23 2.37 -17.81
C HIS A 301 -0.40 1.06 -17.34
N GLY A 302 -1.45 1.11 -16.51
CA GLY A 302 -2.11 -0.08 -15.99
C GLY A 302 -2.72 -0.94 -17.10
N ALA A 303 -3.43 -0.31 -18.05
CA ALA A 303 -4.01 -0.98 -19.21
C ALA A 303 -2.95 -1.60 -20.14
N ALA A 304 -1.71 -1.07 -20.12
CA ALA A 304 -0.57 -1.64 -20.85
C ALA A 304 0.21 -2.69 -20.05
N GLY A 305 -0.24 -3.04 -18.84
CA GLY A 305 0.37 -4.06 -17.99
C GLY A 305 1.54 -3.58 -17.13
N VAL A 306 1.80 -2.26 -17.03
CA VAL A 306 2.84 -1.69 -16.17
C VAL A 306 2.34 -1.65 -14.72
N SER A 307 2.95 -2.46 -13.86
CA SER A 307 2.59 -2.66 -12.47
C SER A 307 3.04 -1.50 -11.55
N CYS A 308 2.44 -1.39 -10.36
CA CYS A 308 2.86 -0.42 -9.34
C CYS A 308 4.36 -0.56 -9.02
N ALA A 309 4.83 -1.80 -8.87
CA ALA A 309 6.22 -2.12 -8.56
C ALA A 309 7.21 -1.80 -9.71
N ASP A 310 6.77 -1.59 -10.96
CA ASP A 310 7.67 -1.18 -12.04
C ASP A 310 8.20 0.24 -11.79
N CYS A 311 7.32 1.16 -11.35
CA CYS A 311 7.69 2.55 -11.09
C CYS A 311 8.10 2.81 -9.63
N HIS A 312 7.48 2.14 -8.66
CA HIS A 312 7.70 2.44 -7.23
C HIS A 312 8.64 1.46 -6.53
N MET A 313 8.95 0.32 -7.15
CA MET A 313 9.95 -0.64 -6.64
C MET A 313 10.95 -1.02 -7.74
N PRO A 314 11.56 -0.03 -8.43
CA PRO A 314 12.44 -0.32 -9.54
C PRO A 314 13.64 -1.16 -9.10
N TYR A 315 14.21 -1.91 -10.05
CA TYR A 315 15.43 -2.65 -9.77
C TYR A 315 16.60 -1.69 -9.58
N VAL A 316 17.27 -1.80 -8.43
CA VAL A 316 18.46 -1.02 -8.07
C VAL A 316 19.65 -1.93 -7.79
N ARG A 317 20.87 -1.40 -7.89
CA ARG A 317 22.12 -2.10 -7.59
C ARG A 317 22.89 -1.34 -6.52
N LEU A 318 22.69 -1.69 -5.24
CA LEU A 318 23.39 -1.04 -4.13
C LEU A 318 24.82 -1.56 -3.94
N ASP A 319 25.05 -2.85 -4.18
CA ASP A 319 26.37 -3.50 -4.06
C ASP A 319 27.15 -3.55 -5.38
N GLY A 320 26.59 -2.96 -6.45
CA GLY A 320 27.13 -2.98 -7.82
C GLY A 320 27.04 -4.33 -8.54
N LYS A 321 26.55 -5.40 -7.90
CA LYS A 321 26.65 -6.77 -8.40
C LYS A 321 25.28 -7.40 -8.65
N LYS A 322 24.31 -7.22 -7.75
CA LYS A 322 22.98 -7.83 -7.87
C LYS A 322 21.89 -6.77 -7.99
N LYS A 323 20.89 -7.04 -8.84
CA LYS A 323 19.65 -6.26 -8.86
C LYS A 323 18.79 -6.68 -7.68
N ILE A 324 18.29 -5.72 -6.91
CA ILE A 324 17.25 -5.91 -5.91
C ILE A 324 16.07 -4.98 -6.22
N SER A 325 14.86 -5.33 -5.79
CA SER A 325 13.73 -4.41 -5.86
C SER A 325 13.85 -3.37 -4.75
N SER A 326 13.86 -2.09 -5.11
CA SER A 326 13.80 -1.01 -4.13
C SER A 326 12.56 -1.16 -3.26
N HIS A 327 12.72 -1.09 -1.93
CA HIS A 327 11.61 -0.97 -0.98
C HIS A 327 11.44 0.47 -0.46
N ARG A 328 12.01 1.46 -1.17
CA ARG A 328 11.74 2.87 -0.94
C ARG A 328 10.51 3.31 -1.73
N TRP A 329 9.33 3.20 -1.12
CA TRP A 329 8.06 3.59 -1.72
C TRP A 329 7.85 5.11 -1.61
N THR A 330 8.33 5.83 -2.62
CA THR A 330 8.21 7.29 -2.68
C THR A 330 7.83 7.75 -4.09
N SER A 331 7.81 9.08 -4.30
CA SER A 331 7.58 9.65 -5.63
C SER A 331 8.67 9.19 -6.63
N PRO A 332 8.31 8.53 -7.75
CA PRO A 332 9.27 8.13 -8.78
C PRO A 332 10.03 9.30 -9.38
N LEU A 333 9.47 10.52 -9.27
CA LEU A 333 10.12 11.75 -9.74
C LEU A 333 11.38 12.12 -8.94
N LYS A 334 11.60 11.52 -7.77
CA LYS A 334 12.88 11.62 -7.04
C LYS A 334 13.98 10.76 -7.66
N HIS A 335 13.61 9.74 -8.46
CA HIS A 335 14.49 8.69 -8.98
C HIS A 335 14.06 8.25 -10.41
N ILE A 336 13.98 9.22 -11.33
CA ILE A 336 13.41 9.01 -12.68
C ILE A 336 14.21 7.99 -13.47
N GLU A 337 15.55 8.01 -13.38
CA GLU A 337 16.40 7.08 -14.13
C GLU A 337 16.08 5.62 -13.81
N GLN A 338 15.90 5.32 -12.52
CA GLN A 338 15.58 3.97 -12.07
C GLN A 338 14.13 3.60 -12.38
N SER A 339 13.21 4.54 -12.33
CA SER A 339 11.77 4.26 -12.37
C SER A 339 11.17 4.28 -13.79
N CYS A 340 11.81 5.00 -14.72
CA CYS A 340 11.21 5.31 -16.03
C CYS A 340 12.10 4.96 -17.23
N LEU A 341 13.41 4.77 -17.06
CA LEU A 341 14.37 4.58 -18.16
C LEU A 341 14.94 3.15 -18.24
N GLN A 342 14.21 2.16 -17.71
CA GLN A 342 14.64 0.76 -17.61
C GLN A 342 14.61 0.01 -18.95
#